data_AF-A0A3A0CWT7-F1
#
_entry.id   AF-A0A3A0CWT7-F1
#
_cell.length_a   1.000
_cell.length_b   1.000
_cell.length_c   1.000
_cell.angle_alpha   90.00
_cell.angle_beta   90.00
_cell.angle_gamma   90.00
#
_symmetry.space_group_name_H-M   'P 1'
#
loop_
_entity.id
_entity.type
_entity.pdbx_description
1 polymer ?
#
loop_
_entity_poly.entity_id
_entity_poly.type
_entity_poly.pdbx_seq_one_letter_code
_entity_poly.pdbx_strand_id
1 'polypeptide(L)'
;MPNSKSIQDAVHVIRQVVETNREEITRTLTMIKRRTLDSHFLIRSVESGYSYKWGENRQRTEEALIQDGLAGLAYLVEQEFPSLAGYRKNFAGDFSFWAILAKHGFVSIASIGSILDDTSILHSPLKMQSYRKWQMPAFLDELANGKGGHLGRAFSEAMQDVEKYGCHLPRYRGKFYYGILRNANLLKNKYDGSFERYLRAKLSAGCPDQVAWEDIGRARPEDWERIRPNPWKDLFGVGPDIFFYILRDIDFGIKQRDFVKLDNRNARFLDAYDLWSLGYSSRCQTNENARCILLALNNEIRRHVPNWELSISELNFAIYLAGI
;
A
#
# COMPACT_ATOMS: atom_id res chain seq x y z
N MET A 1 -28.75 22.39 -3.60
CA MET A 1 -27.77 22.81 -2.58
C MET A 1 -28.35 22.42 -1.24
N PRO A 2 -27.58 21.79 -0.34
CA PRO A 2 -28.09 21.38 0.96
C PRO A 2 -28.55 22.61 1.74
N ASN A 3 -29.55 22.45 2.61
CA ASN A 3 -29.91 23.52 3.54
C ASN A 3 -28.72 23.78 4.49
N SER A 4 -28.37 25.06 4.71
CA SER A 4 -27.29 25.48 5.62
C SER A 4 -27.38 24.82 7.00
N LYS A 5 -28.60 24.58 7.50
CA LYS A 5 -28.84 23.86 8.76
C LYS A 5 -28.30 22.42 8.72
N SER A 6 -28.51 21.70 7.62
CA SER A 6 -28.08 20.30 7.47
C SER A 6 -26.56 20.15 7.48
N ILE A 7 -25.86 21.10 6.83
CA ILE A 7 -24.39 21.16 6.85
C ILE A 7 -23.89 21.45 8.27
N GLN A 8 -24.52 22.38 8.98
CA GLN A 8 -24.15 22.71 10.36
C GLN A 8 -24.36 21.52 11.32
N ASP A 9 -25.48 20.81 11.17
CA ASP A 9 -25.78 19.62 11.98
C ASP A 9 -24.75 18.50 11.70
N ALA A 10 -24.39 18.28 10.44
CA ALA A 10 -23.34 17.32 10.07
C ALA A 10 -21.96 17.71 10.64
N VAL A 11 -21.58 18.98 10.52
CA VAL A 11 -20.33 19.52 11.08
C VAL A 11 -20.30 19.32 12.60
N HIS A 12 -21.42 19.57 13.28
CA HIS A 12 -21.53 19.39 14.73
C HIS A 12 -21.30 17.93 15.15
N VAL A 13 -21.97 16.99 14.47
CA VAL A 13 -21.83 15.55 14.77
C VAL A 13 -20.42 15.05 14.47
N ILE A 14 -19.86 15.41 13.30
CA ILE A 14 -18.48 15.05 12.94
C ILE A 14 -17.50 15.58 13.97
N ARG A 15 -17.68 16.84 14.40
CA ARG A 15 -16.84 17.44 15.44
C ARG A 15 -16.93 16.68 16.76
N GLN A 16 -18.13 16.35 17.24
CA GLN A 16 -18.29 15.58 18.47
C GLN A 16 -17.63 14.20 18.38
N VAL A 17 -17.81 13.49 17.26
CA VAL A 17 -17.19 12.18 17.05
C VAL A 17 -15.67 12.29 17.06
N VAL A 18 -15.11 13.29 16.39
CA VAL A 18 -13.66 13.51 16.36
C VAL A 18 -13.13 13.90 17.73
N GLU A 19 -13.78 14.82 18.44
CA GLU A 19 -13.37 15.21 19.79
C GLU A 19 -13.39 14.02 20.76
N THR A 20 -14.37 13.12 20.61
CA THR A 20 -14.53 11.94 21.47
C THR A 20 -13.60 10.78 21.08
N ASN A 21 -13.28 10.63 19.79
CA ASN A 21 -12.59 9.45 19.26
C ASN A 21 -11.23 9.77 18.62
N ARG A 22 -10.67 10.97 18.81
CA ARG A 22 -9.46 11.41 18.10
C ARG A 22 -8.32 10.41 18.23
N GLU A 23 -8.04 9.96 19.45
CA GLU A 23 -6.98 9.00 19.73
C GLU A 23 -7.22 7.67 19.01
N GLU A 24 -8.46 7.19 18.99
CA GLU A 24 -8.83 5.94 18.32
C GLU A 24 -8.73 6.01 16.79
N ILE A 25 -9.15 7.14 16.23
CA ILE A 25 -9.02 7.45 14.79
C ILE A 25 -7.54 7.44 14.40
N THR A 26 -6.72 8.20 15.12
CA THR A 26 -5.28 8.27 14.87
C THR A 26 -4.62 6.91 15.04
N ARG A 27 -4.93 6.18 16.13
CA ARG A 27 -4.39 4.83 16.40
C ARG A 27 -4.73 3.85 15.29
N THR A 28 -5.98 3.83 14.82
CA THR A 28 -6.43 2.92 13.76
C THR A 28 -5.75 3.22 12.43
N LEU A 29 -5.69 4.49 12.02
CA LEU A 29 -5.02 4.89 10.78
C LEU A 29 -3.52 4.62 10.83
N THR A 30 -2.86 4.90 11.97
CA THR A 30 -1.46 4.54 12.19
C THR A 30 -1.23 3.04 12.04
N MET A 31 -2.10 2.22 12.64
CA MET A 31 -2.03 0.77 12.52
C MET A 31 -2.19 0.29 11.07
N ILE A 32 -3.14 0.84 10.31
CA ILE A 32 -3.31 0.51 8.88
C ILE A 32 -2.04 0.87 8.10
N LYS A 33 -1.55 2.12 8.23
CA LYS A 33 -0.33 2.57 7.53
C LYS A 33 0.87 1.68 7.85
N ARG A 34 1.01 1.29 9.12
CA ARG A 34 2.07 0.38 9.57
C ARG A 34 1.95 -1.01 8.94
N ARG A 35 0.74 -1.58 8.90
CA ARG A 35 0.47 -2.92 8.31
C ARG A 35 0.69 -2.96 6.81
N THR A 36 0.45 -1.86 6.10
CA THR A 36 0.54 -1.83 4.64
C THR A 36 1.89 -1.35 4.11
N LEU A 37 2.74 -0.73 4.95
CA LEU A 37 4.04 -0.17 4.53
C LEU A 37 4.91 -1.15 3.78
N ASP A 38 5.06 -2.37 4.29
CA ASP A 38 5.89 -3.39 3.67
C ASP A 38 5.30 -3.81 2.31
N SER A 39 3.97 -3.87 2.19
CA SER A 39 3.28 -4.18 0.94
C SER A 39 3.48 -3.06 -0.09
N HIS A 40 3.36 -1.79 0.32
CA HIS A 40 3.62 -0.64 -0.54
C HIS A 40 5.08 -0.59 -1.00
N PHE A 41 6.02 -0.84 -0.10
CA PHE A 41 7.44 -0.94 -0.45
C PHE A 41 7.67 -1.99 -1.54
N LEU A 42 7.11 -3.20 -1.36
CA LEU A 42 7.23 -4.30 -2.31
C LEU A 42 6.65 -3.91 -3.69
N ILE A 43 5.42 -3.41 -3.72
CA ILE A 43 4.71 -3.11 -4.96
C ILE A 43 5.34 -1.92 -5.70
N ARG A 44 5.64 -0.82 -5.00
CA ARG A 44 6.12 0.43 -5.63
C ARG A 44 7.56 0.40 -6.08
N SER A 45 8.39 -0.45 -5.48
CA SER A 45 9.78 -0.59 -5.91
C SER A 45 9.92 -1.15 -7.33
N VAL A 46 8.85 -1.73 -7.90
CA VAL A 46 8.86 -2.39 -9.22
C VAL A 46 7.84 -1.80 -10.19
N GLU A 47 6.76 -1.22 -9.67
CA GLU A 47 5.77 -0.49 -10.45
C GLU A 47 6.12 1.01 -10.46
N SER A 48 6.95 1.44 -11.42
CA SER A 48 7.18 2.88 -11.62
C SER A 48 6.03 3.49 -12.42
N GLY A 49 5.07 4.10 -11.74
CA GLY A 49 3.96 4.79 -12.37
C GLY A 49 3.06 5.54 -11.38
N TYR A 50 2.45 6.63 -11.84
CA TYR A 50 1.54 7.46 -11.04
C TYR A 50 0.16 6.83 -10.79
N SER A 51 -0.17 5.73 -11.47
CA SER A 51 -1.48 5.08 -11.41
C SER A 51 -1.38 3.58 -11.69
N TYR A 52 -2.05 2.77 -10.86
CA TYR A 52 -2.30 1.37 -11.15
C TYR A 52 -3.49 1.23 -12.10
N LYS A 53 -3.41 0.29 -13.04
CA LYS A 53 -4.58 -0.25 -13.70
C LYS A 53 -5.20 -1.28 -12.77
N TRP A 54 -6.25 -0.87 -12.09
CA TRP A 54 -7.05 -1.77 -11.28
C TRP A 54 -7.80 -2.76 -12.16
N GLY A 55 -8.04 -3.95 -11.62
CA GLY A 55 -8.91 -4.95 -12.23
C GLY A 55 -10.39 -4.63 -12.05
N GLU A 56 -11.24 -5.49 -12.59
CA GLU A 56 -12.69 -5.52 -12.43
C GLU A 56 -13.09 -5.55 -10.94
N ASN A 57 -12.25 -6.14 -10.07
CA ASN A 57 -12.48 -6.24 -8.64
C ASN A 57 -11.68 -5.20 -7.83
N ARG A 58 -11.58 -3.97 -8.35
CA ARG A 58 -10.83 -2.85 -7.75
C ARG A 58 -11.11 -2.71 -6.25
N GLN A 59 -12.37 -2.53 -5.89
CA GLN A 59 -12.77 -2.19 -4.52
C GLN A 59 -12.30 -3.27 -3.53
N ARG A 60 -12.57 -4.54 -3.81
CA ARG A 60 -12.18 -5.62 -2.88
C ARG A 60 -10.68 -5.83 -2.86
N THR A 61 -9.99 -5.66 -3.99
CA THR A 61 -8.52 -5.74 -4.06
C THR A 61 -7.88 -4.65 -3.19
N GLU A 62 -8.38 -3.42 -3.29
CA GLU A 62 -7.93 -2.27 -2.49
C GLU A 62 -8.23 -2.48 -1.00
N GLU A 63 -9.45 -2.92 -0.66
CA GLU A 63 -9.84 -3.24 0.73
C GLU A 63 -8.96 -4.33 1.34
N ALA A 64 -8.70 -5.41 0.59
CA ALA A 64 -7.84 -6.51 1.02
C ALA A 64 -6.40 -6.02 1.31
N LEU A 65 -5.83 -5.20 0.43
CA LEU A 65 -4.51 -4.60 0.63
C LEU A 65 -4.48 -3.68 1.86
N ILE A 66 -5.52 -2.89 2.07
CA ILE A 66 -5.60 -1.96 3.20
C ILE A 66 -5.72 -2.69 4.53
N GLN A 67 -6.51 -3.76 4.55
CA GLN A 67 -6.80 -4.49 5.78
C GLN A 67 -5.56 -5.26 6.27
N ASP A 68 -4.95 -6.06 5.38
CA ASP A 68 -3.92 -7.03 5.75
C ASP A 68 -2.78 -7.13 4.71
N GLY A 69 -2.59 -6.12 3.86
CA GLY A 69 -1.51 -6.10 2.87
C GLY A 69 -1.58 -7.24 1.86
N LEU A 70 -0.43 -7.84 1.54
CA LEU A 70 -0.38 -9.02 0.66
C LEU A 70 -1.11 -10.23 1.26
N ALA A 71 -1.18 -10.38 2.58
CA ALA A 71 -1.94 -11.47 3.20
C ALA A 71 -3.46 -11.32 2.95
N GLY A 72 -3.96 -10.08 2.98
CA GLY A 72 -5.33 -9.80 2.57
C GLY A 72 -5.59 -10.15 1.11
N LEU A 73 -4.63 -9.87 0.21
CA LEU A 73 -4.73 -10.31 -1.19
C LEU A 73 -4.76 -11.84 -1.32
N ALA A 74 -3.92 -12.57 -0.58
CA ALA A 74 -3.96 -14.03 -0.58
C ALA A 74 -5.36 -14.54 -0.19
N TYR A 75 -5.90 -14.03 0.91
CA TYR A 75 -7.23 -14.39 1.39
C TYR A 75 -8.31 -14.08 0.36
N LEU A 76 -8.30 -12.90 -0.27
CA LEU A 76 -9.24 -12.54 -1.32
C LEU A 76 -9.19 -13.52 -2.49
N VAL A 77 -7.98 -13.90 -2.93
CA VAL A 77 -7.81 -14.84 -4.04
C VAL A 77 -8.28 -16.24 -3.65
N GLU A 78 -8.04 -16.69 -2.42
CA GLU A 78 -8.52 -17.99 -1.94
C GLU A 78 -10.04 -18.08 -1.87
N GLN A 79 -10.70 -17.00 -1.43
CA GLN A 79 -12.17 -16.92 -1.38
C GLN A 79 -12.79 -16.94 -2.77
N GLU A 80 -12.24 -16.17 -3.71
CA GLU A 80 -12.78 -16.07 -5.08
C GLU A 80 -12.36 -17.24 -5.97
N PHE A 81 -11.20 -17.81 -5.70
CA PHE A 81 -10.57 -18.86 -6.51
C PHE A 81 -9.95 -19.92 -5.59
N PRO A 82 -10.76 -20.86 -5.05
CA PRO A 82 -10.26 -21.95 -4.21
C PRO A 82 -9.12 -22.73 -4.89
N SER A 83 -9.22 -22.90 -6.22
CA SER A 83 -8.08 -23.18 -7.09
C SER A 83 -7.86 -22.01 -8.05
N LEU A 84 -6.64 -21.80 -8.55
CA LEU A 84 -6.37 -20.74 -9.55
C LEU A 84 -7.06 -20.98 -10.91
N ALA A 85 -7.81 -22.07 -11.08
CA ALA A 85 -8.61 -22.25 -12.27
C ALA A 85 -9.62 -21.10 -12.43
N GLY A 86 -9.62 -20.47 -13.61
CA GLY A 86 -10.46 -19.32 -13.88
C GLY A 86 -9.88 -17.97 -13.43
N TYR A 87 -8.74 -17.94 -12.72
CA TYR A 87 -8.05 -16.69 -12.44
C TYR A 87 -7.60 -16.01 -13.74
N ARG A 88 -7.72 -14.68 -13.80
CA ARG A 88 -7.35 -13.85 -14.94
C ARG A 88 -6.74 -12.55 -14.45
N LYS A 89 -5.81 -11.99 -15.25
CA LYS A 89 -5.25 -10.65 -15.04
C LYS A 89 -6.30 -9.59 -14.68
N ASN A 90 -7.45 -9.57 -15.36
CA ASN A 90 -8.47 -8.55 -15.16
C ASN A 90 -9.08 -8.57 -13.76
N PHE A 91 -8.96 -9.64 -12.99
CA PHE A 91 -9.48 -9.68 -11.62
C PHE A 91 -8.87 -8.58 -10.75
N ALA A 92 -7.53 -8.48 -10.74
CA ALA A 92 -6.77 -7.54 -9.90
C ALA A 92 -5.89 -6.55 -10.70
N GLY A 93 -5.90 -6.61 -12.03
CA GLY A 93 -5.14 -5.70 -12.89
C GLY A 93 -3.63 -5.81 -12.65
N ASP A 94 -2.98 -4.69 -12.33
CA ASP A 94 -1.54 -4.63 -12.03
C ASP A 94 -1.17 -5.38 -10.74
N PHE A 95 -2.15 -5.65 -9.86
CA PHE A 95 -1.93 -6.43 -8.63
C PHE A 95 -2.04 -7.94 -8.84
N SER A 96 -2.37 -8.40 -10.06
CA SER A 96 -2.57 -9.83 -10.32
C SER A 96 -1.31 -10.67 -10.08
N PHE A 97 -0.14 -10.13 -10.36
CA PHE A 97 1.13 -10.77 -10.03
C PHE A 97 1.32 -10.95 -8.52
N TRP A 98 1.07 -9.90 -7.74
CA TRP A 98 1.19 -9.91 -6.28
C TRP A 98 0.16 -10.85 -5.64
N ALA A 99 -1.04 -10.91 -6.20
CA ALA A 99 -2.10 -11.83 -5.81
C ALA A 99 -1.69 -13.31 -5.98
N ILE A 100 -1.06 -13.67 -7.10
CA ILE A 100 -0.53 -15.03 -7.31
C ILE A 100 0.60 -15.33 -6.32
N LEU A 101 1.58 -14.42 -6.18
CA LEU A 101 2.66 -14.60 -5.20
C LEU A 101 2.12 -14.80 -3.78
N ALA A 102 1.16 -13.98 -3.38
CA ALA A 102 0.54 -14.05 -2.06
C ALA A 102 -0.17 -15.40 -1.83
N LYS A 103 -0.88 -15.93 -2.83
CA LYS A 103 -1.51 -17.27 -2.76
C LYS A 103 -0.46 -18.39 -2.58
N HIS A 104 0.75 -18.20 -3.09
CA HIS A 104 1.88 -19.10 -2.88
C HIS A 104 2.65 -18.85 -1.57
N GLY A 105 2.09 -18.04 -0.65
CA GLY A 105 2.66 -17.78 0.67
C GLY A 105 3.67 -16.62 0.73
N PHE A 106 3.90 -15.91 -0.37
CA PHE A 106 4.81 -14.75 -0.42
C PHE A 106 4.11 -13.46 0.02
N VAL A 107 3.70 -13.41 1.28
CA VAL A 107 2.88 -12.33 1.87
C VAL A 107 3.69 -11.28 2.63
N SER A 108 5.00 -11.45 2.75
CA SER A 108 5.87 -10.54 3.51
C SER A 108 7.24 -10.35 2.87
N ILE A 109 7.91 -9.24 3.22
CA ILE A 109 9.31 -8.98 2.85
C ILE A 109 10.21 -10.15 3.30
N ALA A 110 9.99 -10.72 4.48
CA ALA A 110 10.74 -11.87 4.96
C ALA A 110 10.57 -13.10 4.04
N SER A 111 9.32 -13.49 3.73
CA SER A 111 9.02 -14.63 2.86
C SER A 111 9.64 -14.49 1.46
N ILE A 112 9.58 -13.27 0.89
CA ILE A 112 10.18 -12.96 -0.42
C ILE A 112 11.70 -12.96 -0.33
N GLY A 113 12.27 -12.38 0.74
CA GLY A 113 13.71 -12.32 0.95
C GLY A 113 14.36 -13.70 1.14
N SER A 114 13.61 -14.67 1.66
CA SER A 114 14.05 -16.06 1.82
C SER A 114 14.11 -16.87 0.54
N ILE A 115 13.50 -16.41 -0.57
CA ILE A 115 13.69 -17.03 -1.89
C ILE A 115 15.18 -17.08 -2.25
N LEU A 116 15.94 -16.06 -1.83
CA LEU A 116 17.35 -15.94 -2.17
C LEU A 116 18.29 -16.71 -1.26
N ASP A 117 17.79 -17.38 -0.22
CA ASP A 117 18.64 -18.17 0.67
C ASP A 117 19.28 -19.30 -0.15
N ASP A 118 20.61 -19.44 -0.04
CA ASP A 118 21.40 -20.42 -0.78
C ASP A 118 21.28 -20.37 -2.32
N THR A 119 20.95 -19.19 -2.87
CA THR A 119 20.90 -18.94 -4.32
C THR A 119 22.15 -18.24 -4.85
N SER A 120 22.50 -18.57 -6.08
CA SER A 120 23.63 -18.01 -6.83
C SER A 120 23.50 -16.48 -7.03
N ILE A 121 22.28 -15.97 -7.17
CA ILE A 121 22.00 -14.55 -7.37
C ILE A 121 22.40 -13.69 -6.15
N LEU A 122 22.42 -14.26 -4.94
CA LEU A 122 22.85 -13.59 -3.70
C LEU A 122 24.33 -13.18 -3.74
N HIS A 123 25.17 -13.96 -4.40
CA HIS A 123 26.62 -13.71 -4.47
C HIS A 123 27.02 -12.86 -5.69
N SER A 124 26.07 -12.54 -6.56
CA SER A 124 26.35 -11.78 -7.77
C SER A 124 26.53 -10.28 -7.50
N PRO A 125 27.43 -9.57 -8.19
CA PRO A 125 27.57 -8.13 -8.00
C PRO A 125 26.26 -7.38 -8.28
N LEU A 126 25.91 -6.44 -7.41
CA LEU A 126 24.78 -5.49 -7.57
C LEU A 126 25.10 -4.43 -8.64
N LYS A 127 25.28 -4.86 -9.89
CA LYS A 127 25.48 -3.97 -11.04
C LYS A 127 24.24 -4.02 -11.91
N MET A 128 23.83 -2.88 -12.49
CA MET A 128 22.76 -2.89 -13.49
C MET A 128 23.07 -3.89 -14.60
N GLN A 129 24.29 -3.98 -15.13
CA GLN A 129 24.59 -4.97 -16.17
C GLN A 129 24.31 -6.43 -15.78
N SER A 130 24.29 -6.76 -14.48
CA SER A 130 23.89 -8.07 -13.99
C SER A 130 22.43 -8.39 -14.34
N TYR A 131 21.50 -7.43 -14.33
CA TYR A 131 20.08 -7.70 -14.67
C TYR A 131 19.90 -8.29 -16.08
N ARG A 132 20.80 -7.97 -17.03
CA ARG A 132 20.74 -8.48 -18.41
C ARG A 132 21.25 -9.92 -18.53
N LYS A 133 22.12 -10.32 -17.61
CA LYS A 133 22.76 -11.65 -17.61
C LYS A 133 21.88 -12.72 -17.00
N TRP A 134 20.98 -12.36 -16.09
CA TRP A 134 20.05 -13.29 -15.46
C TRP A 134 18.82 -13.42 -16.35
N GLN A 135 18.89 -14.37 -17.27
CA GLN A 135 17.75 -14.80 -18.06
C GLN A 135 16.78 -15.52 -17.12
N MET A 136 15.54 -15.02 -17.05
CA MET A 136 14.53 -15.54 -16.14
C MET A 136 14.38 -17.07 -16.15
N PRO A 137 14.39 -17.74 -17.32
CA PRO A 137 14.27 -19.19 -17.36
C PRO A 137 15.32 -19.90 -16.50
N ALA A 138 16.61 -19.56 -16.65
CA ALA A 138 17.69 -20.22 -15.92
C ALA A 138 17.56 -20.07 -14.39
N PHE A 139 17.14 -18.90 -13.92
CA PHE A 139 16.93 -18.69 -12.47
C PHE A 139 15.72 -19.49 -11.96
N LEU A 140 14.61 -19.52 -12.70
CA LEU A 140 13.44 -20.30 -12.31
C LEU A 140 13.71 -21.81 -12.37
N ASP A 141 14.56 -22.25 -13.31
CA ASP A 141 15.03 -23.63 -13.42
C ASP A 141 15.89 -24.01 -12.21
N GLU A 142 16.83 -23.14 -11.79
CA GLU A 142 17.62 -23.37 -10.58
C GLU A 142 16.72 -23.55 -9.34
N LEU A 143 15.71 -22.70 -9.20
CA LEU A 143 14.76 -22.75 -8.08
C LEU A 143 13.85 -24.00 -8.14
N ALA A 144 13.37 -24.36 -9.33
CA ALA A 144 12.58 -25.59 -9.55
C ALA A 144 13.38 -26.84 -9.14
N ASN A 145 14.69 -26.83 -9.39
CA ASN A 145 15.61 -27.90 -8.99
C ASN A 145 16.04 -27.85 -7.52
N GLY A 146 15.40 -27.02 -6.69
CA GLY A 146 15.54 -27.04 -5.23
C GLY A 146 16.53 -26.03 -4.64
N LYS A 147 17.13 -25.14 -5.43
CA LYS A 147 17.82 -23.95 -4.88
C LYS A 147 16.81 -23.04 -4.19
N GLY A 148 17.17 -22.44 -3.05
CA GLY A 148 16.19 -21.72 -2.21
C GLY A 148 15.22 -22.62 -1.44
N GLY A 149 15.43 -23.94 -1.44
CA GLY A 149 14.61 -24.89 -0.69
C GLY A 149 13.15 -24.92 -1.13
N HIS A 150 12.23 -25.07 -0.16
CA HIS A 150 10.80 -25.14 -0.45
C HIS A 150 10.23 -23.81 -0.97
N LEU A 151 10.72 -22.67 -0.47
CA LEU A 151 10.30 -21.35 -0.94
C LEU A 151 10.81 -21.06 -2.36
N GLY A 152 12.01 -21.52 -2.70
CA GLY A 152 12.50 -21.45 -4.08
C GLY A 152 11.58 -22.18 -5.06
N ARG A 153 11.22 -23.43 -4.75
CA ARG A 153 10.28 -24.22 -5.57
C ARG A 153 8.90 -23.54 -5.68
N ALA A 154 8.32 -23.11 -4.55
CA ALA A 154 7.04 -22.42 -4.53
C ALA A 154 7.08 -21.11 -5.35
N PHE A 155 8.20 -20.39 -5.35
CA PHE A 155 8.35 -19.20 -6.18
C PHE A 155 8.40 -19.57 -7.68
N SER A 156 9.09 -20.64 -8.05
CA SER A 156 9.10 -21.13 -9.43
C SER A 156 7.70 -21.51 -9.91
N GLU A 157 6.94 -22.22 -9.08
CA GLU A 157 5.53 -22.57 -9.34
C GLU A 157 4.64 -21.32 -9.47
N ALA A 158 4.78 -20.36 -8.56
CA ALA A 158 4.05 -19.09 -8.64
C ALA A 158 4.33 -18.35 -9.95
N MET A 159 5.58 -18.37 -10.42
CA MET A 159 5.96 -17.75 -11.68
C MET A 159 5.37 -18.46 -12.91
N GLN A 160 5.27 -19.79 -12.87
CA GLN A 160 4.57 -20.57 -13.90
C GLN A 160 3.08 -20.22 -13.92
N ASP A 161 2.45 -20.06 -12.76
CA ASP A 161 1.04 -19.63 -12.67
C ASP A 161 0.84 -18.21 -13.20
N VAL A 162 1.72 -17.28 -12.83
CA VAL A 162 1.70 -15.90 -13.35
C VAL A 162 1.70 -15.89 -14.88
N GLU A 163 2.54 -16.72 -15.51
CA GLU A 163 2.60 -16.87 -16.96
C GLU A 163 1.34 -17.54 -17.53
N LYS A 164 0.94 -18.69 -16.97
CA LYS A 164 -0.23 -19.47 -17.38
C LYS A 164 -1.52 -18.66 -17.38
N TYR A 165 -1.71 -17.80 -16.37
CA TYR A 165 -2.91 -16.98 -16.22
C TYR A 165 -2.77 -15.57 -16.83
N GLY A 166 -1.66 -15.31 -17.53
CA GLY A 166 -1.43 -14.07 -18.25
C GLY A 166 -1.42 -12.83 -17.35
N CYS A 167 -0.98 -12.98 -16.10
CA CYS A 167 -1.02 -11.91 -15.09
C CYS A 167 -0.16 -10.71 -15.53
N HIS A 168 -0.48 -9.53 -15.00
CA HIS A 168 0.34 -8.35 -15.23
C HIS A 168 1.69 -8.55 -14.57
N LEU A 169 2.72 -8.76 -15.36
CA LEU A 169 4.08 -8.83 -14.86
C LEU A 169 4.62 -7.41 -14.64
N PRO A 170 5.40 -7.18 -13.56
CA PRO A 170 5.95 -5.88 -13.28
C PRO A 170 6.68 -5.29 -14.49
N ARG A 171 6.43 -4.02 -14.78
CA ARG A 171 6.94 -3.32 -15.97
C ARG A 171 8.46 -3.48 -16.14
N TYR A 172 9.17 -3.59 -15.02
CA TYR A 172 10.61 -3.85 -14.98
C TYR A 172 10.91 -5.19 -14.32
N ARG A 173 10.51 -6.29 -14.98
CA ARG A 173 10.82 -7.67 -14.56
C ARG A 173 12.25 -7.81 -14.01
N GLY A 174 13.26 -7.36 -14.76
CA GLY A 174 14.65 -7.38 -14.30
C GLY A 174 14.91 -6.63 -12.99
N LYS A 175 14.24 -5.49 -12.74
CA LYS A 175 14.31 -4.78 -11.45
C LYS A 175 13.55 -5.52 -10.34
N PHE A 176 12.51 -6.28 -10.64
CA PHE A 176 11.85 -7.10 -9.64
C PHE A 176 12.80 -8.16 -9.09
N TYR A 177 13.34 -9.00 -9.97
CA TYR A 177 14.18 -10.12 -9.53
C TYR A 177 15.50 -9.65 -8.93
N TYR A 178 16.12 -8.62 -9.50
CA TYR A 178 17.40 -8.10 -8.97
C TYR A 178 17.24 -7.09 -7.84
N GLY A 179 16.17 -6.30 -7.84
CA GLY A 179 15.97 -5.23 -6.88
C GLY A 179 15.12 -5.66 -5.71
N ILE A 180 13.90 -6.13 -5.96
CA ILE A 180 13.00 -6.50 -4.87
C ILE A 180 13.47 -7.73 -4.11
N LEU A 181 13.89 -8.81 -4.79
CA LEU A 181 14.38 -9.99 -4.04
C LEU A 181 15.62 -9.65 -3.21
N ARG A 182 16.54 -8.82 -3.74
CA ARG A 182 17.73 -8.36 -3.02
C ARG A 182 17.41 -7.43 -1.87
N ASN A 183 16.54 -6.46 -2.09
CA ASN A 183 16.11 -5.54 -1.05
C ASN A 183 15.33 -6.30 0.03
N ALA A 184 14.47 -7.23 -0.35
CA ALA A 184 13.74 -8.07 0.60
C ALA A 184 14.68 -8.94 1.42
N ASN A 185 15.71 -9.53 0.81
CA ASN A 185 16.74 -10.27 1.53
C ASN A 185 17.57 -9.36 2.46
N LEU A 186 17.95 -8.16 2.01
CA LEU A 186 18.62 -7.16 2.85
C LEU A 186 17.76 -6.78 4.07
N LEU A 187 16.48 -6.48 3.84
CA LEU A 187 15.53 -6.09 4.87
C LEU A 187 15.26 -7.24 5.84
N LYS A 188 15.09 -8.46 5.33
CA LYS A 188 15.01 -9.68 6.15
C LYS A 188 16.20 -9.81 7.10
N ASN A 189 17.42 -9.73 6.56
CA ASN A 189 18.63 -10.06 7.31
C ASN A 189 19.12 -8.94 8.24
N LYS A 190 18.85 -7.67 7.91
CA LYS A 190 19.35 -6.53 8.70
C LYS A 190 18.27 -5.78 9.47
N TYR A 191 17.01 -5.95 9.11
CA TYR A 191 15.90 -5.14 9.61
C TYR A 191 14.66 -6.00 9.90
N ASP A 192 14.86 -7.29 10.22
CA ASP A 192 13.81 -8.22 10.66
C ASP A 192 12.64 -8.32 9.65
N GLY A 193 12.96 -8.22 8.37
CA GLY A 193 11.97 -8.30 7.30
C GLY A 193 10.99 -7.14 7.27
N SER A 194 11.36 -5.97 7.79
CA SER A 194 10.47 -4.81 7.88
C SER A 194 11.11 -3.57 7.28
N PHE A 195 10.39 -2.93 6.34
CA PHE A 195 10.77 -1.63 5.81
C PHE A 195 10.54 -0.52 6.85
N GLU A 196 9.60 -0.69 7.79
CA GLU A 196 9.47 0.20 8.95
C GLU A 196 10.75 0.23 9.78
N ARG A 197 11.26 -0.94 10.19
CA ARG A 197 12.48 -1.03 11.00
C ARG A 197 13.67 -0.44 10.26
N TYR A 198 13.71 -0.61 8.94
CA TYR A 198 14.67 0.06 8.08
C TYR A 198 14.61 1.58 8.18
N LEU A 199 13.43 2.17 8.00
CA LEU A 199 13.23 3.63 8.11
C LEU A 199 13.61 4.16 9.50
N ARG A 200 13.18 3.47 10.56
CA ARG A 200 13.55 3.79 11.94
C ARG A 200 15.06 3.74 12.17
N ALA A 201 15.73 2.70 11.67
CA ALA A 201 17.17 2.57 11.74
C ALA A 201 17.89 3.74 11.03
N LYS A 202 17.35 4.21 9.90
CA LYS A 202 17.91 5.35 9.16
C LYS A 202 17.76 6.67 9.90
N LEU A 203 16.61 6.93 10.50
CA LEU A 203 16.37 8.16 11.27
C LEU A 203 17.16 8.20 12.58
N SER A 204 17.37 7.04 13.22
CA SER A 204 18.10 6.91 14.50
C SER A 204 19.60 6.69 14.35
N ALA A 205 20.14 6.72 13.13
CA ALA A 205 21.52 6.30 12.84
C ALA A 205 21.89 4.90 13.41
N GLY A 206 20.93 3.97 13.42
CA GLY A 206 21.15 2.57 13.78
C GLY A 206 20.51 2.10 15.08
N CYS A 207 19.68 2.91 15.74
CA CYS A 207 18.93 2.56 16.95
C CYS A 207 17.40 2.58 16.72
N PRO A 208 16.82 1.58 16.02
CA PRO A 208 15.45 1.64 15.50
C PRO A 208 14.38 1.92 16.57
N ASP A 209 14.59 1.41 17.78
CA ASP A 209 13.61 1.47 18.87
C ASP A 209 13.47 2.88 19.49
N GLN A 210 14.35 3.83 19.12
CA GLN A 210 14.32 5.22 19.59
C GLN A 210 13.46 6.16 18.74
N VAL A 211 13.05 5.74 17.55
CA VAL A 211 12.28 6.56 16.61
C VAL A 211 10.85 6.07 16.64
N ALA A 212 9.88 6.91 17.00
CA ALA A 212 8.46 6.55 17.00
C ALA A 212 7.91 6.48 15.56
N TRP A 213 6.75 5.85 15.37
CA TRP A 213 6.15 5.79 14.02
C TRP A 213 5.81 7.19 13.49
N GLU A 214 5.35 8.05 14.40
CA GLU A 214 4.96 9.43 14.16
C GLU A 214 6.13 10.24 13.59
N ASP A 215 7.37 9.93 13.98
CA ASP A 215 8.57 10.59 13.48
C ASP A 215 8.82 10.24 12.00
N ILE A 216 8.57 8.98 11.61
CA ILE A 216 8.63 8.55 10.21
C ILE A 216 7.60 9.33 9.38
N GLY A 217 6.36 9.43 9.89
CA GLY A 217 5.26 10.12 9.22
C GLY A 217 5.41 11.65 9.14
N ARG A 218 6.19 12.26 10.05
CA ARG A 218 6.45 13.71 10.08
C ARG A 218 7.70 14.11 9.32
N ALA A 219 8.62 13.18 9.05
CA ALA A 219 9.86 13.45 8.36
C ALA A 219 9.60 13.98 6.94
N ARG A 220 10.09 15.19 6.67
CA ARG A 220 9.97 15.85 5.37
C ARG A 220 11.03 15.32 4.41
N PRO A 221 10.87 15.51 3.08
CA PRO A 221 11.89 15.09 2.12
C PRO A 221 13.31 15.56 2.46
N GLU A 222 13.45 16.79 2.98
CA GLU A 222 14.72 17.38 3.37
C GLU A 222 15.37 16.65 4.55
N ASP A 223 14.57 16.07 5.45
CA ASP A 223 15.08 15.29 6.58
C ASP A 223 15.71 13.99 6.09
N TRP A 224 15.07 13.30 5.15
CA TRP A 224 15.61 12.09 4.51
C TRP A 224 16.85 12.38 3.65
N GLU A 225 16.87 13.54 2.99
CA GLU A 225 18.00 14.00 2.19
C GLU A 225 19.22 14.38 3.01
N ARG A 226 19.09 14.61 4.32
CA ARG A 226 20.22 14.91 5.23
C ARG A 226 20.92 13.65 5.75
N ILE A 227 20.24 12.51 5.76
CA ILE A 227 20.81 11.24 6.24
C ILE A 227 21.97 10.80 5.31
N ARG A 228 23.10 10.41 5.90
CA ARG A 228 24.30 9.96 5.16
C ARG A 228 24.72 8.55 5.64
N PRO A 229 24.87 7.56 4.74
CA PRO A 229 24.46 7.61 3.32
C PRO A 229 22.94 7.76 3.20
N ASN A 230 22.47 8.33 2.08
CA ASN A 230 21.03 8.49 1.85
C ASN A 230 20.31 7.12 1.91
N PRO A 231 19.09 7.04 2.45
CA PRO A 231 18.38 5.77 2.63
C PRO A 231 18.22 4.99 1.33
N TRP A 232 17.87 5.62 0.22
CA TRP A 232 17.69 4.89 -1.05
C TRP A 232 18.99 4.29 -1.61
N LYS A 233 20.18 4.67 -1.12
CA LYS A 233 21.45 4.10 -1.62
C LYS A 233 21.64 2.63 -1.25
N ASP A 234 21.00 2.17 -0.17
CA ASP A 234 21.06 0.77 0.25
C ASP A 234 20.10 -0.12 -0.54
N LEU A 235 19.14 0.49 -1.24
CA LEU A 235 18.03 -0.20 -1.88
C LEU A 235 18.25 -0.24 -3.39
N PHE A 236 18.53 -1.42 -3.92
CA PHE A 236 18.77 -1.61 -5.34
C PHE A 236 17.53 -1.22 -6.16
N GLY A 237 17.73 -0.36 -7.16
CA GLY A 237 16.67 0.05 -8.08
C GLY A 237 15.67 1.05 -7.50
N VAL A 238 15.79 1.41 -6.21
CA VAL A 238 14.97 2.44 -5.55
C VAL A 238 15.78 3.74 -5.55
N GLY A 239 15.43 4.66 -6.45
CA GLY A 239 15.97 6.03 -6.42
C GLY A 239 15.24 6.92 -5.41
N PRO A 240 15.67 8.19 -5.25
CA PRO A 240 14.98 9.15 -4.39
C PRO A 240 13.50 9.29 -4.76
N ASP A 241 13.17 9.35 -6.06
CA ASP A 241 11.78 9.46 -6.52
C ASP A 241 10.92 8.30 -6.05
N ILE A 242 11.40 7.05 -6.23
CA ILE A 242 10.67 5.85 -5.82
C ILE A 242 10.58 5.77 -4.30
N PHE A 243 11.65 6.12 -3.60
CA PHE A 243 11.68 6.15 -2.14
C PHE A 243 10.65 7.13 -1.58
N PHE A 244 10.65 8.37 -2.06
CA PHE A 244 9.65 9.37 -1.68
C PHE A 244 8.25 9.02 -2.18
N TYR A 245 8.13 8.26 -3.27
CA TYR A 245 6.85 7.75 -3.73
C TYR A 245 6.30 6.70 -2.74
N ILE A 246 7.14 5.77 -2.24
CA ILE A 246 6.78 4.80 -1.20
C ILE A 246 6.44 5.50 0.11
N LEU A 247 7.27 6.47 0.54
CA LEU A 247 7.01 7.26 1.75
C LEU A 247 5.75 8.09 1.61
N ARG A 248 5.52 8.64 0.42
CA ARG A 248 4.24 9.23 0.11
C ARG A 248 3.18 8.16 0.21
N ASP A 249 3.33 6.92 -0.30
CA ASP A 249 2.36 5.81 -0.27
C ASP A 249 1.96 5.30 1.11
N ILE A 250 2.83 5.46 2.09
CA ILE A 250 2.49 5.18 3.48
C ILE A 250 1.89 6.40 4.17
N ASP A 251 2.11 7.56 3.58
CA ASP A 251 1.19 8.68 3.69
C ASP A 251 0.05 8.63 2.63
N PHE A 252 -0.07 7.58 1.77
CA PHE A 252 -0.97 7.65 0.61
C PHE A 252 -2.36 7.53 1.16
N GLY A 253 -3.04 8.64 0.96
CA GLY A 253 -4.45 8.74 1.07
C GLY A 253 -4.87 10.13 1.48
N ILE A 254 -3.98 11.03 1.95
CA ILE A 254 -4.55 12.17 2.69
C ILE A 254 -3.93 13.56 2.58
N LYS A 255 -2.96 13.75 1.70
CA LYS A 255 -2.72 15.11 1.17
C LYS A 255 -2.94 15.27 -0.34
N GLN A 256 -3.04 14.18 -1.11
CA GLN A 256 -3.38 14.27 -2.54
C GLN A 256 -4.33 13.18 -3.09
N ARG A 257 -4.68 12.15 -2.31
CA ARG A 257 -5.68 11.14 -2.71
C ARG A 257 -6.50 10.65 -1.52
N ASP A 258 -7.21 11.58 -0.91
CA ASP A 258 -8.33 11.37 0.02
C ASP A 258 -8.91 9.94 -0.03
N PHE A 259 -8.49 9.04 0.87
CA PHE A 259 -9.08 7.71 0.97
C PHE A 259 -10.53 7.88 1.41
N VAL A 260 -11.43 7.68 0.46
CA VAL A 260 -12.88 7.75 0.66
C VAL A 260 -13.45 6.38 0.37
N LYS A 261 -13.76 5.67 1.45
CA LYS A 261 -14.59 4.48 1.41
C LYS A 261 -16.04 4.93 1.55
N LEU A 262 -16.80 4.84 0.46
CA LEU A 262 -18.25 4.99 0.50
C LEU A 262 -18.87 3.63 0.82
N ASP A 263 -18.84 3.23 2.09
CA ASP A 263 -19.61 2.08 2.54
C ASP A 263 -21.04 2.48 2.96
N ASN A 264 -21.85 1.49 3.32
CA ASN A 264 -23.24 1.72 3.72
C ASN A 264 -23.40 2.70 4.89
N ARG A 265 -22.42 2.80 5.80
CA ARG A 265 -22.47 3.75 6.92
C ARG A 265 -22.15 5.16 6.44
N ASN A 266 -21.09 5.32 5.65
CA ASN A 266 -20.76 6.59 5.03
C ASN A 266 -21.92 7.09 4.14
N ALA A 267 -22.52 6.22 3.34
CA ALA A 267 -23.66 6.58 2.49
C ALA A 267 -24.88 7.03 3.32
N ARG A 268 -25.24 6.29 4.38
CA ARG A 268 -26.32 6.68 5.29
C ARG A 268 -26.09 8.02 5.97
N PHE A 269 -24.86 8.30 6.39
CA PHE A 269 -24.52 9.59 6.95
C PHE A 269 -24.73 10.71 5.91
N LEU A 270 -24.24 10.52 4.69
CA LEU A 270 -24.44 11.51 3.62
C LEU A 270 -25.93 11.71 3.27
N ASP A 271 -26.73 10.65 3.30
CA ASP A 271 -28.19 10.71 3.11
C ASP A 271 -28.87 11.47 4.25
N ALA A 272 -28.56 11.14 5.51
CA ALA A 272 -29.19 11.71 6.69
C ALA A 272 -29.04 13.24 6.77
N TYR A 273 -27.96 13.78 6.21
CA TYR A 273 -27.66 15.20 6.20
C TYR A 273 -27.76 15.84 4.79
N ASP A 274 -28.33 15.17 3.80
CA ASP A 274 -28.49 15.67 2.42
C ASP A 274 -27.18 16.23 1.80
N LEU A 275 -26.07 15.57 2.10
CA LEU A 275 -24.73 16.04 1.71
C LEU A 275 -24.34 15.66 0.28
N TRP A 276 -25.10 14.77 -0.37
CA TRP A 276 -24.87 14.37 -1.77
C TRP A 276 -24.87 15.55 -2.74
N SER A 277 -25.65 16.58 -2.43
CA SER A 277 -25.75 17.78 -3.26
C SER A 277 -24.55 18.74 -3.14
N LEU A 278 -23.55 18.41 -2.31
CA LEU A 278 -22.23 19.08 -2.30
C LEU A 278 -21.33 18.63 -3.46
N GLY A 279 -21.62 17.49 -4.10
CA GLY A 279 -20.86 16.96 -5.24
C GLY A 279 -21.32 17.53 -6.60
N TYR A 280 -20.42 17.54 -7.59
CA TYR A 280 -20.67 18.09 -8.93
C TYR A 280 -21.69 17.30 -9.78
N SER A 281 -22.08 16.09 -9.38
CA SER A 281 -23.12 15.31 -10.07
C SER A 281 -23.94 14.51 -9.06
N SER A 282 -25.22 14.87 -8.92
CA SER A 282 -26.11 14.38 -7.86
C SER A 282 -26.65 12.97 -8.11
N ARG A 283 -26.00 12.13 -8.94
CA ARG A 283 -26.58 10.85 -9.40
C ARG A 283 -25.62 9.66 -9.51
N CYS A 284 -24.32 9.81 -9.21
CA CYS A 284 -23.39 8.68 -9.23
C CYS A 284 -22.76 8.47 -7.85
N GLN A 285 -23.09 7.36 -7.19
CA GLN A 285 -22.47 6.95 -5.91
C GLN A 285 -21.13 6.25 -6.21
N THR A 286 -20.10 7.04 -6.49
CA THR A 286 -18.73 6.54 -6.72
C THR A 286 -17.79 7.07 -5.64
N ASN A 287 -16.68 6.37 -5.38
CA ASN A 287 -15.64 6.85 -4.45
C ASN A 287 -15.07 8.23 -4.88
N GLU A 288 -15.04 8.53 -6.19
CA GLU A 288 -14.61 9.84 -6.70
C GLU A 288 -15.61 10.95 -6.34
N ASN A 289 -16.91 10.67 -6.44
CA ASN A 289 -17.94 11.63 -6.03
C ASN A 289 -17.99 11.82 -4.52
N ALA A 290 -17.88 10.72 -3.76
CA ALA A 290 -17.77 10.78 -2.30
C ALA A 290 -16.56 11.62 -1.88
N ARG A 291 -15.43 11.49 -2.57
CA ARG A 291 -14.25 12.33 -2.38
C ARG A 291 -14.54 13.83 -2.59
N CYS A 292 -15.18 14.20 -3.69
CA CYS A 292 -15.55 15.60 -3.93
C CYS A 292 -16.46 16.14 -2.82
N ILE A 293 -17.41 15.34 -2.35
CA ILE A 293 -18.30 15.69 -1.23
C ILE A 293 -17.50 15.89 0.06
N LEU A 294 -16.57 14.98 0.38
CA LEU A 294 -15.75 15.13 1.59
C LEU A 294 -14.79 16.31 1.53
N LEU A 295 -14.22 16.62 0.36
CA LEU A 295 -13.41 17.83 0.17
C LEU A 295 -14.24 19.10 0.40
N ALA A 296 -15.45 19.15 -0.16
CA ALA A 296 -16.38 20.26 0.05
C ALA A 296 -16.77 20.37 1.53
N LEU A 297 -17.14 19.26 2.16
CA LEU A 297 -17.48 19.20 3.58
C LEU A 297 -16.31 19.61 4.47
N ASN A 298 -15.08 19.18 4.18
CA ASN A 298 -13.89 19.58 4.92
C ASN A 298 -13.65 21.09 4.86
N ASN A 299 -13.91 21.71 3.69
CA ASN A 299 -13.84 23.14 3.54
C ASN A 299 -14.93 23.86 4.34
N GLU A 300 -16.16 23.33 4.38
CA GLU A 300 -17.21 23.88 5.24
C GLU A 300 -16.87 23.74 6.72
N ILE A 301 -16.37 22.59 7.16
CA ILE A 301 -15.92 22.40 8.54
C ILE A 301 -14.84 23.42 8.90
N ARG A 302 -13.84 23.63 8.04
CA ARG A 302 -12.78 24.65 8.28
C ARG A 302 -13.30 26.07 8.41
N ARG A 303 -14.40 26.42 7.74
CA ARG A 303 -15.06 27.73 7.91
C ARG A 303 -15.72 27.88 9.27
N HIS A 304 -16.24 26.79 9.83
CA HIS A 304 -16.91 26.78 11.13
C HIS A 304 -15.99 26.43 12.31
N VAL A 305 -14.85 25.79 12.04
CA VAL A 305 -13.87 25.30 12.99
C VAL A 305 -12.47 25.67 12.48
N PRO A 306 -11.97 26.88 12.78
CA PRO A 306 -10.73 27.41 12.20
C PRO A 306 -9.47 26.56 12.46
N ASN A 307 -9.48 25.73 13.51
CA ASN A 307 -8.37 24.83 13.86
C ASN A 307 -8.60 23.38 13.36
N TRP A 308 -9.44 23.20 12.35
CA TRP A 308 -9.72 21.87 11.80
C TRP A 308 -8.57 21.37 10.92
N GLU A 309 -7.76 20.49 11.50
CA GLU A 309 -6.56 19.92 10.87
C GLU A 309 -6.77 18.52 10.30
N LEU A 310 -7.99 17.96 10.37
CA LEU A 310 -8.19 16.62 9.85
C LEU A 310 -7.97 16.56 8.34
N SER A 311 -7.29 15.49 7.97
CA SER A 311 -7.12 15.03 6.62
C SER A 311 -8.42 14.34 6.14
N ILE A 312 -8.67 14.25 4.83
CA ILE A 312 -9.96 13.72 4.32
C ILE A 312 -10.24 12.27 4.75
N SER A 313 -9.23 11.43 4.95
CA SER A 313 -9.44 10.06 5.44
C SER A 313 -9.74 10.03 6.93
N GLU A 314 -9.19 10.94 7.73
CA GLU A 314 -9.62 11.12 9.12
C GLU A 314 -11.07 11.60 9.16
N LEU A 315 -11.47 12.51 8.26
CA LEU A 315 -12.86 12.93 8.09
C LEU A 315 -13.75 11.77 7.62
N ASN A 316 -13.32 10.96 6.65
CA ASN A 316 -14.07 9.81 6.15
C ASN A 316 -14.28 8.75 7.25
N PHE A 317 -13.26 8.51 8.07
CA PHE A 317 -13.35 7.59 9.20
C PHE A 317 -14.19 8.16 10.34
N ALA A 318 -14.11 9.46 10.61
CA ALA A 318 -15.01 10.14 11.55
C ALA A 318 -16.47 10.01 11.12
N ILE A 319 -16.76 10.16 9.82
CA ILE A 319 -18.10 9.95 9.27
C ILE A 319 -18.55 8.49 9.41
N TYR A 320 -17.65 7.53 9.19
CA TYR A 320 -17.93 6.12 9.43
C TYR A 320 -18.33 5.84 10.88
N LEU A 321 -17.61 6.45 11.84
CA LEU A 321 -17.91 6.35 13.27
C LEU A 321 -19.19 7.10 13.66
N ALA A 322 -19.53 8.17 12.94
CA ALA A 322 -20.76 8.93 13.09
C ALA A 322 -21.98 8.24 12.46
N GLY A 323 -21.77 7.20 11.64
CA GLY A 323 -22.82 6.50 10.92
C GLY A 323 -23.85 5.90 11.87
N ILE A 324 -25.06 6.50 11.85
CA ILE A 324 -26.28 6.10 12.59
C ILE A 324 -26.83 4.77 12.06
#